data_AF-A0A378F4Y6-F1
#
_entry.id   AF-A0A378F4Y6-F1
#
_cell.length_a   1.000
_cell.length_b   1.000
_cell.length_c   1.000
_cell.angle_alpha   90.00
_cell.angle_beta   90.00
_cell.angle_gamma   90.00
#
_symmetry.space_group_name_H-M   'P 1'
#
loop_
_entity.id
_entity.type
_entity.pdbx_description
1 polymer ?
#
loop_
_entity_poly.entity_id
_entity_poly.type
_entity_poly.pdbx_seq_one_letter_code
_entity_poly.pdbx_strand_id
1 'polypeptide(L)'
;MKNLSPLHAESRVSWLAHTASACLIDEARLSPKPGLVDSRGNGAHQDLNLALMERSARSLQPTFTPLAEQSWRRRRTSPCAKPSAALAAKAKRR
;
A
#
# COMPACT_ATOMS: atom_id res chain seq x y z
N MET A 1 -12.57 19.52 -16.22
CA MET A 1 -11.98 18.40 -15.45
C MET A 1 -13.12 17.50 -14.97
N LYS A 2 -13.21 16.26 -15.46
CA LYS A 2 -14.38 15.39 -15.23
C LYS A 2 -14.43 14.98 -13.75
N ASN A 3 -15.41 15.52 -13.00
CA ASN A 3 -15.70 15.06 -11.64
C ASN A 3 -16.17 13.60 -11.72
N LEU A 4 -15.32 12.67 -11.32
CA LEU A 4 -15.72 11.27 -11.17
C LEU A 4 -16.74 11.19 -10.03
N SER A 5 -17.85 10.49 -10.27
CA SER A 5 -18.86 10.26 -9.25
C SER A 5 -18.25 9.51 -8.05
N PRO A 6 -18.78 9.68 -6.83
CA PRO A 6 -18.25 9.05 -5.62
C PRO A 6 -18.05 7.53 -5.73
N LEU A 7 -18.97 6.84 -6.42
CA LEU A 7 -18.90 5.40 -6.68
C LEU A 7 -17.65 5.00 -7.50
N HIS A 8 -17.27 5.82 -8.49
CA HIS A 8 -16.04 5.57 -9.25
C HIS A 8 -14.80 5.78 -8.38
N ALA A 9 -14.82 6.73 -7.43
CA ALA A 9 -13.69 6.95 -6.54
C ALA A 9 -13.51 5.76 -5.58
N GLU A 10 -14.59 5.24 -4.99
CA GLU A 10 -14.55 4.04 -4.13
C GLU A 10 -14.05 2.81 -4.89
N SER A 11 -14.55 2.59 -6.11
CA SER A 11 -14.08 1.50 -6.97
C SER A 11 -12.57 1.62 -7.26
N ARG A 12 -12.08 2.82 -7.56
CA ARG A 12 -10.65 3.07 -7.83
C ARG A 12 -9.76 2.90 -6.60
N VAL A 13 -10.26 3.30 -5.43
CA VAL A 13 -9.57 3.11 -4.15
C VAL A 13 -9.41 1.62 -3.85
N SER A 14 -10.51 0.87 -3.95
CA SER A 14 -10.52 -0.59 -3.73
C SER A 14 -9.59 -1.29 -4.72
N TRP A 15 -9.67 -0.92 -6.01
CA TRP A 15 -8.79 -1.43 -7.04
C TRP A 15 -7.32 -1.15 -6.73
N LEU A 16 -6.96 0.08 -6.38
CA LEU A 16 -5.57 0.44 -6.08
C LEU A 16 -5.03 -0.33 -4.87
N ALA A 17 -5.83 -0.47 -3.81
CA ALA A 17 -5.44 -1.22 -2.62
C ALA A 17 -5.20 -2.70 -2.93
N HIS A 18 -6.08 -3.29 -3.74
CA HIS A 18 -5.94 -4.68 -4.18
C HIS A 18 -4.72 -4.87 -5.08
N THR A 19 -4.54 -4.01 -6.09
CA THR A 19 -3.40 -4.05 -7.01
C THR A 19 -2.07 -3.87 -6.27
N ALA A 20 -1.99 -2.98 -5.28
CA ALA A 20 -0.78 -2.81 -4.48
C ALA A 20 -0.39 -4.10 -3.74
N SER A 21 -1.36 -4.79 -3.12
CA SER A 21 -1.12 -6.08 -2.46
C SER A 21 -0.72 -7.16 -3.46
N ALA A 22 -1.39 -7.23 -4.63
CA ALA A 22 -1.04 -8.17 -5.69
C ALA A 22 0.38 -7.95 -6.22
N CYS A 23 0.78 -6.70 -6.47
CA CYS A 23 2.15 -6.38 -6.90
C CYS A 23 3.20 -6.81 -5.89
N LEU A 24 2.94 -6.71 -4.57
CA LEU A 24 3.87 -7.21 -3.55
C LEU A 24 4.02 -8.73 -3.59
N ILE A 25 2.93 -9.46 -3.89
CA ILE A 25 2.95 -10.92 -4.06
C ILE A 25 3.71 -11.30 -5.33
N ASP A 26 3.42 -10.63 -6.45
CA ASP A 26 4.08 -10.88 -7.73
C ASP A 26 5.58 -10.61 -7.62
N GLU A 27 5.94 -9.51 -6.96
CA GLU A 27 7.32 -9.19 -6.65
C GLU A 27 7.95 -10.29 -5.79
N ALA A 28 7.33 -10.74 -4.69
CA ALA A 28 7.85 -11.83 -3.87
C ALA A 28 8.07 -13.14 -4.66
N ARG A 29 7.27 -13.39 -5.70
CA ARG A 29 7.41 -14.56 -6.57
C ARG A 29 8.44 -14.40 -7.69
N LEU A 30 8.81 -13.16 -8.02
CA LEU A 30 9.77 -12.88 -9.08
C LEU A 30 11.17 -13.36 -8.66
N SER A 31 11.85 -14.10 -9.54
CA SER A 31 13.16 -14.71 -9.26
C SER A 31 14.09 -14.60 -10.47
N PRO A 32 15.43 -14.54 -10.28
CA PRO A 32 16.16 -14.61 -9.01
C PRO A 32 16.20 -13.29 -8.24
N LYS A 33 16.17 -13.36 -6.91
CA LYS A 33 16.48 -12.24 -6.02
C LYS A 33 17.67 -12.55 -5.10
N PRO A 34 18.89 -12.12 -5.49
CA PRO A 34 20.09 -12.42 -4.72
C PRO A 34 19.96 -11.96 -3.25
N GLY A 35 20.04 -12.92 -2.31
CA GLY A 35 20.00 -12.65 -0.87
C GLY A 35 18.61 -12.36 -0.28
N LEU A 36 17.57 -12.23 -1.10
CA LEU A 36 16.19 -11.98 -0.64
C LEU A 36 15.33 -13.23 -0.84
N VAL A 37 14.17 -13.23 -0.19
CA VAL A 37 13.15 -14.26 -0.39
C VAL A 37 12.57 -14.17 -1.80
N ASP A 38 12.53 -15.30 -2.50
CA ASP A 38 11.89 -15.45 -3.80
C ASP A 38 11.25 -16.85 -3.98
N SER A 39 10.82 -17.19 -5.20
CA SER A 39 10.25 -18.51 -5.51
C SER A 39 11.23 -19.69 -5.40
N ARG A 40 12.54 -19.43 -5.41
CA ARG A 40 13.60 -20.44 -5.29
C ARG A 40 13.94 -20.74 -3.83
N GLY A 41 13.67 -19.81 -2.91
CA GLY A 41 13.86 -20.03 -1.48
C GLY A 41 13.91 -18.75 -0.65
N ASN A 42 14.40 -18.88 0.58
CA ASN A 42 14.39 -17.79 1.56
C ASN A 42 15.54 -16.77 1.39
N GLY A 43 16.41 -16.95 0.39
CA GLY A 43 17.63 -16.15 0.25
C GLY A 43 18.52 -16.27 1.49
N ALA A 44 18.96 -15.13 2.04
CA ALA A 44 19.76 -15.08 3.26
C ALA A 44 18.92 -15.05 4.55
N HIS A 45 17.59 -15.10 4.45
CA HIS A 45 16.69 -14.97 5.60
C HIS A 45 16.45 -16.33 6.28
N GLN A 46 16.49 -16.33 7.61
CA GLN A 46 16.16 -17.50 8.45
C GLN A 46 14.74 -17.42 9.03
N ASP A 47 14.23 -16.20 9.18
CA ASP A 47 12.97 -15.83 9.80
C ASP A 47 11.85 -15.54 8.80
N LEU A 48 12.20 -15.37 7.52
CA LEU A 48 11.28 -15.04 6.44
C LEU A 48 11.29 -16.13 5.36
N ASN A 49 10.10 -16.54 4.92
CA ASN A 49 9.91 -17.43 3.78
C ASN A 49 8.83 -16.88 2.85
N LEU A 50 8.72 -17.44 1.65
CA LEU A 50 7.79 -16.94 0.64
C LEU A 50 6.34 -16.90 1.16
N ALA A 51 5.89 -17.97 1.83
CA ALA A 51 4.54 -18.03 2.38
C ALA A 51 4.26 -16.93 3.42
N LEU A 52 5.23 -16.61 4.28
CA LEU A 52 5.14 -15.53 5.25
C LEU A 52 5.17 -14.15 4.57
N MET A 53 5.97 -14.00 3.52
CA MET A 53 6.02 -12.78 2.72
C MET A 53 4.68 -12.52 2.00
N GLU A 54 4.08 -13.55 1.40
CA GLU A 54 2.74 -13.45 0.79
C GLU A 54 1.65 -13.12 1.81
N ARG A 55 1.70 -13.75 2.99
CA ARG A 55 0.76 -13.43 4.09
C ARG A 55 0.92 -11.98 4.55
N SER A 56 2.15 -11.50 4.65
CA SER A 56 2.45 -10.10 5.00
C SER A 56 1.94 -9.14 3.91
N ALA A 57 2.11 -9.46 2.64
CA ALA A 57 1.57 -8.65 1.54
C ALA A 57 0.04 -8.54 1.58
N ARG A 58 -0.66 -9.63 1.93
CA ARG A 58 -2.12 -9.65 2.08
C ARG A 58 -2.60 -8.85 3.31
N SER A 59 -1.87 -8.90 4.42
CA SER A 59 -2.25 -8.18 5.64
C SER A 59 -2.17 -6.65 5.49
N LEU A 60 -1.37 -6.15 4.53
CA LEU A 60 -1.24 -4.73 4.23
C LEU A 60 -2.41 -4.16 3.41
N GLN A 61 -3.21 -4.98 2.74
CA GLN A 61 -4.34 -4.53 1.91
C GLN A 61 -5.29 -3.54 2.62
N PRO A 62 -5.79 -3.80 3.86
CA PRO A 62 -6.65 -2.85 4.56
C PRO A 62 -5.95 -1.50 4.86
N THR A 63 -4.63 -1.46 4.95
CA THR A 63 -3.86 -0.22 5.11
C THR A 63 -3.73 0.57 3.81
N PHE A 64 -3.74 -0.09 2.65
CA PHE A 64 -3.68 0.60 1.36
C PHE A 64 -4.95 1.36 1.01
N THR A 65 -6.13 0.92 1.48
CA THR A 65 -7.40 1.61 1.27
C THR A 65 -7.38 3.07 1.73
N PRO A 66 -7.11 3.41 3.01
CA PRO A 66 -7.07 4.81 3.45
C PRO A 66 -5.95 5.62 2.79
N LEU A 67 -4.83 4.99 2.41
CA LEU A 67 -3.74 5.64 1.67
C LEU A 67 -4.19 6.05 0.25
N ALA A 68 -4.89 5.15 -0.45
CA ALA A 68 -5.45 5.42 -1.77
C ALA A 68 -6.49 6.54 -1.72
N GLU A 69 -7.37 6.53 -0.72
CA GLU A 69 -8.35 7.61 -0.54
C GLU A 69 -7.70 8.96 -0.26
N GLN A 70 -6.71 9.01 0.65
CA GLN A 70 -6.03 10.25 0.99
C GLN A 70 -5.26 10.80 -0.21
N SER A 71 -4.64 9.92 -1.01
CA SER A 71 -3.94 10.29 -2.24
C SER A 71 -4.89 10.89 -3.28
N TRP A 72 -6.09 10.31 -3.44
CA TRP A 72 -7.13 10.85 -4.32
C TRP A 72 -7.62 12.23 -3.84
N ARG A 73 -7.86 12.39 -2.54
CA ARG A 73 -8.26 13.67 -1.93
C ARG A 73 -7.20 14.76 -2.17
N ARG A 74 -5.91 14.48 -1.92
CA ARG A 74 -4.81 15.44 -2.13
C ARG A 74 -4.68 15.93 -3.59
N ARG A 75 -4.90 15.05 -4.57
CA ARG A 75 -4.86 15.41 -5.99
C ARG A 75 -5.99 16.36 -6.40
N ARG A 76 -7.17 16.25 -5.78
CA ARG A 76 -8.28 17.19 -6.02
C ARG A 76 -8.03 18.57 -5.41
N THR A 77 -7.26 18.65 -4.32
CA THR A 77 -7.11 19.87 -3.54
C THR A 77 -5.87 20.70 -3.87
N SER A 78 -5.09 20.40 -4.92
CA SER A 78 -3.78 21.04 -5.10
C SER A 78 -3.56 21.68 -6.47
N PRO A 79 -3.39 23.02 -6.52
CA PRO A 79 -2.50 23.71 -7.45
C PRO A 79 -1.09 23.93 -6.89
N CYS A 80 -0.89 23.92 -5.57
CA CYS A 80 0.42 24.10 -4.94
C CYS A 80 0.36 23.62 -3.49
N ALA A 81 1.10 22.56 -3.16
CA ALA A 81 1.12 22.00 -1.82
C ALA A 81 1.88 22.92 -0.84
N LYS A 82 1.28 23.21 0.31
CA LYS A 82 2.03 23.50 1.55
C LYS A 82 1.76 22.37 2.56
N PRO A 83 2.75 22.00 3.39
CA PRO A 83 2.63 20.87 4.29
C PRO A 83 1.64 21.18 5.42
N SER A 84 0.61 20.34 5.57
CA SER A 84 -0.31 20.44 6.70
C SER A 84 0.28 19.72 7.90
N ALA A 85 0.61 20.49 8.94
CA ALA A 85 1.07 20.08 10.26
C ALA A 85 0.00 19.33 11.07
N ALA A 86 -0.48 18.18 10.59
CA ALA A 86 -1.57 17.42 11.21
C ALA A 86 -1.13 16.05 11.78
N LEU A 87 0.12 15.93 12.21
CA LEU A 87 0.62 14.81 13.04
C LEU A 87 1.02 15.29 14.44
N ALA A 88 0.26 16.22 15.05
CA ALA A 88 0.53 16.73 16.40
C ALA A 88 -0.60 16.50 17.42
N ALA A 89 -1.65 15.73 17.09
CA ALA A 89 -2.81 15.57 17.96
C ALA A 89 -3.19 14.10 18.24
N LYS A 90 -2.23 13.30 18.74
CA LYS A 90 -2.52 12.07 19.51
C LYS A 90 -1.52 11.92 20.67
N ALA A 91 -1.46 12.92 21.53
CA ALA A 91 -0.70 12.84 22.79
C ALA A 91 -1.37 13.69 23.88
N LYS A 92 -2.66 13.47 24.13
CA LYS A 92 -3.30 13.89 25.39
C LYS A 92 -4.52 13.03 25.70
N ARG A 93 -4.26 11.80 26.13
CA ARG A 93 -5.19 11.00 26.93
C ARG A 93 -4.39 10.36 28.06
N ARG A 94 -4.17 11.15 29.10
CA ARG A 94 -4.20 10.82 30.53
C ARG A 94 -3.51 11.94 31.31
#